data_AF-I1DSZ3-F1
#
_entry.id   AF-I1DSZ3-F1
#
_cell.length_a   1.000
_cell.length_b   1.000
_cell.length_c   1.000
_cell.angle_alpha   90.00
_cell.angle_beta   90.00
_cell.angle_gamma   90.00
#
_symmetry.space_group_name_H-M   'P 1'
#
loop_
_entity.id
_entity.type
_entity.pdbx_description
1 polymer ?
#
loop_
_entity_poly.entity_id
_entity_poly.type
_entity_poly.pdbx_seq_one_letter_code
_entity_poly.pdbx_strand_id
1 'polypeptide(L)'
;MNAVKKNNNKNEQQVIADLTEAAQQQLEASLVEFSSQLLNAQQQQLQQFASTVVADSQKQWQQRLIEQEQAYQKLFKDWQQTKQQLDLAVPVASADNQELSKLRQQHKVVSEELEAARQKLVSLSAEREAQTAQLEQFQQKLQQLQQASADPAAQQKLQQTEQQLTQLQQQLASAEADAEQAKATVHEMKLVVQQSKTELKLATEQQQKQLQQINDLQADYQTKLAQLEQQLSEQAASFASEKQQFAELEAASQDKLQTIARLQQEVQDRKKTQELQQQKIQQLQQELQTQAEQQQQNQQLLQQQLEDARQQLAEAQQQLLAMQHETGGLGSELTKLQADYVNLTEQYQHSQTKAQKMETQLEHAQNRQFAAEQKQQQEADASRELIRTLRLELQQQQETHQQALQALEERMMEYKLKFEYAQKQLKVTG
;
A
#
# COMPACT_ATOMS: atom_id res chain seq x y z
N MET A 1 37.06 -34.19 -20.87
CA MET A 1 35.92 -34.55 -20.00
C MET A 1 35.60 -33.55 -18.87
N ASN A 2 36.52 -32.69 -18.41
CA ASN A 2 36.24 -31.74 -17.30
C ASN A 2 35.38 -30.51 -17.68
N ALA A 3 35.32 -30.13 -18.96
CA ALA A 3 34.48 -29.00 -19.41
C ALA A 3 32.98 -29.34 -19.45
N VAL A 4 32.63 -30.58 -19.82
CA VAL A 4 31.23 -31.05 -19.89
C VAL A 4 30.61 -31.23 -18.50
N LYS A 5 31.40 -31.71 -17.52
CA LYS A 5 30.95 -31.83 -16.12
C LYS A 5 30.72 -30.48 -15.44
N LYS A 6 31.50 -29.44 -15.77
CA LYS A 6 31.26 -28.08 -15.28
C LYS A 6 30.01 -27.43 -15.89
N ASN A 7 29.65 -27.78 -17.13
CA ASN A 7 28.47 -27.24 -17.80
C ASN A 7 27.17 -27.87 -17.29
N ASN A 8 27.17 -29.19 -17.02
CA ASN A 8 26.01 -29.86 -16.41
C ASN A 8 25.74 -29.39 -14.98
N ASN A 9 26.76 -29.16 -14.15
CA ASN A 9 26.57 -28.63 -12.79
C ASN A 9 26.01 -27.21 -12.79
N LYS A 10 26.34 -26.38 -13.80
CA LYS A 10 25.74 -25.04 -13.96
C LYS A 10 24.27 -25.13 -14.33
N ASN A 11 23.91 -26.00 -15.28
CA ASN A 11 22.51 -26.23 -15.66
C ASN A 11 21.67 -26.78 -14.50
N GLU A 12 22.18 -27.74 -13.72
CA GLU A 12 21.44 -28.28 -12.57
C GLU A 12 21.26 -27.24 -11.45
N GLN A 13 22.27 -26.41 -11.17
CA GLN A 13 22.12 -25.29 -10.23
C GLN A 13 21.12 -24.25 -10.71
N GLN A 14 21.03 -24.01 -12.01
CA GLN A 14 20.10 -23.05 -12.61
C GLN A 14 18.66 -23.59 -12.60
N VAL A 15 18.47 -24.88 -12.90
CA VAL A 15 17.16 -25.55 -12.79
C VAL A 15 16.66 -25.61 -11.34
N ILE A 16 17.55 -25.85 -10.37
CA ILE A 16 17.19 -25.82 -8.94
C ILE A 16 16.83 -24.39 -8.50
N ALA A 17 17.56 -23.36 -8.98
CA ALA A 17 17.22 -21.97 -8.71
C ALA A 17 15.86 -21.58 -9.29
N ASP A 18 15.58 -21.94 -10.56
CA ASP A 18 14.31 -21.67 -11.23
C ASP A 18 13.14 -22.38 -10.56
N LEU A 19 13.32 -23.64 -10.13
CA LEU A 19 12.32 -24.39 -9.36
C LEU A 19 12.07 -23.78 -7.98
N THR A 20 13.12 -23.28 -7.32
CA THR A 20 13.00 -22.65 -6.01
C THR A 20 12.27 -21.32 -6.12
N GLU A 21 12.58 -20.52 -7.15
CA GLU A 21 11.91 -19.25 -7.42
C GLU A 21 10.44 -19.45 -7.83
N ALA A 22 10.15 -20.45 -8.66
CA ALA A 22 8.78 -20.81 -9.02
C ALA A 22 7.98 -21.28 -7.79
N ALA A 23 8.57 -22.11 -6.93
CA ALA A 23 7.94 -22.55 -5.69
C ALA A 23 7.71 -21.37 -4.72
N GLN A 24 8.65 -20.43 -4.63
CA GLN A 24 8.49 -19.20 -3.84
C GLN A 24 7.36 -18.32 -4.36
N GLN A 25 7.30 -18.08 -5.67
CA GLN A 25 6.23 -17.28 -6.28
C GLN A 25 4.86 -17.94 -6.10
N GLN A 26 4.79 -19.27 -6.21
CA GLN A 26 3.54 -20.00 -6.04
C GLN A 26 3.09 -20.00 -4.56
N LEU A 27 4.03 -20.09 -3.61
CA LEU A 27 3.74 -19.95 -2.19
C LEU A 27 3.26 -18.53 -1.85
N GLU A 28 3.93 -17.50 -2.35
CA GLU A 28 3.54 -16.10 -2.15
C GLU A 28 2.18 -15.78 -2.77
N ALA A 29 1.90 -16.26 -4.00
CA ALA A 29 0.58 -16.12 -4.63
C ALA A 29 -0.51 -16.77 -3.77
N SER A 30 -0.26 -17.98 -3.25
CA SER A 30 -1.21 -18.67 -2.37
C SER A 30 -1.43 -17.95 -1.04
N LEU A 31 -0.39 -17.32 -0.50
CA LEU A 31 -0.48 -16.52 0.73
C LEU A 31 -1.27 -15.23 0.50
N VAL A 32 -1.07 -14.53 -0.62
CA VAL A 32 -1.85 -13.34 -0.98
C VAL A 32 -3.32 -13.71 -1.15
N GLU A 33 -3.62 -14.80 -1.86
CA GLU A 33 -4.99 -15.26 -2.07
C GLU A 33 -5.67 -15.70 -0.77
N PHE A 34 -4.97 -16.48 0.06
CA PHE A 34 -5.45 -16.86 1.39
C PHE A 34 -5.68 -15.64 2.28
N SER A 35 -4.78 -14.66 2.28
CA SER A 35 -4.95 -13.42 3.05
C SER A 35 -6.16 -12.61 2.61
N SER A 36 -6.42 -12.54 1.31
CA SER A 36 -7.61 -11.87 0.77
C SER A 36 -8.90 -12.60 1.14
N GLN A 37 -8.91 -13.93 1.12
CA GLN A 37 -10.07 -14.73 1.50
C GLN A 37 -10.36 -14.62 3.00
N LEU A 38 -9.32 -14.74 3.85
CA LEU A 38 -9.43 -14.58 5.30
C LEU A 38 -9.99 -13.21 5.66
N LEU A 39 -9.50 -12.16 5.00
CA LEU A 39 -9.91 -10.80 5.28
C LEU A 39 -11.36 -10.52 4.84
N ASN A 40 -11.80 -11.07 3.70
CA ASN A 40 -13.20 -11.01 3.29
C ASN A 40 -14.12 -11.77 4.27
N ALA A 41 -13.71 -12.95 4.73
CA ALA A 41 -14.47 -13.72 5.72
C ALA A 41 -14.60 -12.96 7.04
N GLN A 42 -13.52 -12.33 7.52
CA GLN A 42 -13.52 -11.51 8.72
C GLN A 42 -14.44 -10.29 8.57
N GLN A 43 -14.44 -9.62 7.41
CA GLN A 43 -15.30 -8.46 7.14
C GLN A 43 -16.79 -8.84 7.14
N GLN A 44 -17.15 -9.96 6.51
CA GLN A 44 -18.52 -10.49 6.56
C GLN A 44 -18.96 -10.83 7.98
N GLN A 45 -18.10 -11.50 8.75
CA GLN A 45 -18.41 -11.91 10.12
C GLN A 45 -18.61 -10.69 11.03
N LEU A 46 -17.80 -9.62 10.86
CA LEU A 46 -17.97 -8.36 11.58
C LEU A 46 -19.27 -7.63 11.20
N GLN A 47 -19.64 -7.59 9.91
CA GLN A 47 -20.91 -6.99 9.48
C GLN A 47 -22.11 -7.75 10.05
N GLN A 48 -22.08 -9.09 10.01
CA GLN A 48 -23.13 -9.91 10.61
C GLN A 48 -23.23 -9.67 12.11
N PHE A 49 -22.11 -9.73 12.83
CA PHE A 49 -22.08 -9.48 14.26
C PHE A 49 -22.62 -8.09 14.63
N ALA A 50 -22.19 -7.04 13.92
CA ALA A 50 -22.67 -5.68 14.13
C ALA A 50 -24.20 -5.57 13.91
N SER A 51 -24.71 -6.21 12.86
CA SER A 51 -26.15 -6.24 12.57
C SER A 51 -26.95 -6.95 13.67
N THR A 52 -26.43 -8.06 14.20
CA THR A 52 -27.09 -8.83 15.27
C THR A 52 -27.09 -8.05 16.58
N VAL A 53 -25.96 -7.46 16.97
CA VAL A 53 -25.86 -6.67 18.21
C VAL A 53 -26.80 -5.46 18.17
N VAL A 54 -26.89 -4.76 17.04
CA VAL A 54 -27.81 -3.62 16.88
C VAL A 54 -29.27 -4.08 16.97
N ALA A 55 -29.63 -5.17 16.28
CA ALA A 55 -30.99 -5.71 16.30
C ALA A 55 -31.41 -6.20 17.70
N ASP A 56 -30.53 -6.93 18.40
CA ASP A 56 -30.79 -7.42 19.75
C ASP A 56 -30.90 -6.27 20.75
N SER A 57 -30.00 -5.27 20.67
CA SER A 57 -30.08 -4.06 21.50
C SER A 57 -31.39 -3.31 21.25
N GLN A 58 -31.80 -3.11 19.99
CA GLN A 58 -33.05 -2.45 19.66
C GLN A 58 -34.27 -3.20 20.20
N LYS A 59 -34.26 -4.54 20.11
CA LYS A 59 -35.34 -5.38 20.64
C LYS A 59 -35.42 -5.31 22.16
N GLN A 60 -34.29 -5.35 22.87
CA GLN A 60 -34.26 -5.18 24.33
C GLN A 60 -34.77 -3.80 24.74
N TRP A 61 -34.43 -2.75 23.99
CA TRP A 61 -34.93 -1.40 24.23
C TRP A 61 -36.44 -1.30 24.05
N GLN A 62 -37.00 -1.84 22.97
CA GLN A 62 -38.45 -1.87 22.76
C GLN A 62 -39.17 -2.64 23.86
N GLN A 63 -38.63 -3.77 24.30
CA GLN A 63 -39.21 -4.58 25.37
C GLN A 63 -39.25 -3.79 26.70
N ARG A 64 -38.16 -3.15 27.09
CA ARG A 64 -38.10 -2.32 28.31
C ARG A 64 -39.07 -1.14 28.25
N LEU A 65 -39.22 -0.52 27.08
CA LEU A 65 -40.17 0.58 26.88
C LEU A 65 -41.62 0.11 27.11
N ILE A 66 -42.00 -1.03 26.53
CA ILE A 66 -43.33 -1.62 26.70
C ILE A 66 -43.59 -1.97 28.17
N GLU A 67 -42.62 -2.56 28.86
CA GLU A 67 -42.74 -2.89 30.30
C GLU A 67 -42.93 -1.63 31.15
N GLN A 68 -42.21 -0.55 30.84
CA GLN A 68 -42.38 0.75 31.49
C GLN A 68 -43.77 1.35 31.23
N GLU A 69 -44.24 1.35 29.98
CA GLU A 69 -45.56 1.86 29.62
C GLU A 69 -46.67 1.07 30.34
N GLN A 70 -46.55 -0.26 30.41
CA GLN A 70 -47.50 -1.11 31.14
C GLN A 70 -47.49 -0.81 32.65
N ALA A 71 -46.31 -0.64 33.25
CA ALA A 71 -46.17 -0.27 34.65
C ALA A 71 -46.83 1.08 34.95
N TYR A 72 -46.60 2.08 34.09
CA TYR A 72 -47.23 3.40 34.21
C TYR A 72 -48.76 3.32 34.06
N GLN A 73 -49.26 2.59 33.05
CA GLN A 73 -50.70 2.41 32.85
C GLN A 73 -51.38 1.73 34.05
N LYS A 74 -50.72 0.72 34.64
CA LYS A 74 -51.22 0.07 35.85
C LYS A 74 -51.30 1.06 37.01
N LEU A 75 -50.23 1.83 37.23
CA LEU A 75 -50.22 2.83 38.30
C LEU A 75 -51.29 3.91 38.10
N PHE A 76 -51.50 4.34 36.86
CA PHE A 76 -52.52 5.32 36.53
C PHE A 76 -53.93 4.79 36.81
N LYS A 77 -54.19 3.52 36.50
CA LYS A 77 -55.46 2.85 36.84
C LYS A 77 -55.65 2.73 38.35
N ASP A 78 -54.63 2.30 39.08
CA ASP A 78 -54.67 2.19 40.54
C ASP A 78 -54.95 3.57 41.17
N TRP A 79 -54.26 4.62 40.68
CA TRP A 79 -54.49 6.00 41.09
C TRP A 79 -55.92 6.46 40.78
N GLN A 80 -56.44 6.21 39.57
CA GLN A 80 -57.82 6.56 39.22
C GLN A 80 -58.83 5.85 40.12
N GLN A 81 -58.61 4.57 40.44
CA GLN A 81 -59.49 3.81 41.30
C GLN A 81 -59.49 4.36 42.74
N THR A 82 -58.32 4.66 43.30
CA THR A 82 -58.23 5.27 44.64
C THR A 82 -58.76 6.69 44.64
N LYS A 83 -58.55 7.47 43.58
CA LYS A 83 -59.17 8.79 43.44
C LYS A 83 -60.70 8.68 43.45
N GLN A 84 -61.28 7.73 42.72
CA GLN A 84 -62.72 7.46 42.81
C GLN A 84 -63.16 7.07 44.22
N GLN A 85 -62.39 6.21 44.91
CA GLN A 85 -62.70 5.83 46.29
C GLN A 85 -62.63 7.02 47.26
N LEU A 86 -61.66 7.92 47.08
CA LEU A 86 -61.56 9.17 47.83
C LEU A 86 -62.71 10.12 47.50
N ASP A 87 -63.04 10.31 46.22
CA ASP A 87 -64.17 11.14 45.78
C ASP A 87 -65.52 10.60 46.29
N LEU A 88 -65.65 9.29 46.48
CA LEU A 88 -66.81 8.65 47.13
C LEU A 88 -66.79 8.81 48.66
N ALA A 89 -65.60 8.82 49.27
CA ALA A 89 -65.44 8.94 50.73
C ALA A 89 -65.54 10.40 51.24
N VAL A 90 -65.18 11.40 50.42
CA VAL A 90 -65.22 12.83 50.79
C VAL A 90 -66.64 13.33 51.13
N PRO A 91 -67.70 13.01 50.35
CA PRO A 91 -69.08 13.37 50.70
C PRO A 91 -69.51 12.74 52.01
N VAL A 92 -69.15 11.47 52.24
CA VAL A 92 -69.49 10.71 53.46
C VAL A 92 -68.77 11.30 54.67
N ALA A 93 -67.47 11.60 54.57
CA ALA A 93 -66.71 12.24 55.64
C ALA A 93 -67.19 13.68 55.96
N SER A 94 -67.76 14.38 54.97
CA SER A 94 -68.37 15.70 55.18
C SER A 94 -69.71 15.61 55.90
N ALA A 95 -70.53 14.60 55.58
CA ALA A 95 -71.79 14.32 56.25
C ALA A 95 -71.55 13.84 57.69
N ASP A 96 -70.62 12.89 57.89
CA ASP A 96 -70.21 12.38 59.20
C ASP A 96 -69.68 13.52 60.10
N ASN A 97 -68.92 14.47 59.55
CA ASN A 97 -68.46 15.65 60.30
C ASN A 97 -69.61 16.59 60.69
N GLN A 98 -70.59 16.80 59.81
CA GLN A 98 -71.77 17.61 60.13
C GLN A 98 -72.63 16.93 61.20
N GLU A 99 -72.81 15.62 61.13
CA GLU A 99 -73.51 14.85 62.15
C GLU A 99 -72.77 14.86 63.48
N LEU A 100 -71.44 14.71 63.48
CA LEU A 100 -70.61 14.84 64.68
C LEU A 100 -70.75 16.24 65.31
N SER A 101 -70.77 17.30 64.49
CA SER A 101 -71.00 18.67 64.97
C SER A 101 -72.38 18.82 65.61
N LYS A 102 -73.43 18.24 65.00
CA LYS A 102 -74.79 18.23 65.56
C LYS A 102 -74.85 17.46 66.88
N LEU A 103 -74.25 16.27 66.95
CA LEU A 103 -74.19 15.45 68.18
C LEU A 103 -73.45 16.18 69.31
N ARG A 104 -72.33 16.86 69.00
CA ARG A 104 -71.61 17.72 69.98
C ARG A 104 -72.50 18.83 70.51
N GLN A 105 -73.25 19.48 69.62
CA GLN A 105 -74.14 20.57 69.99
C GLN A 105 -75.34 20.08 70.79
N GLN A 106 -75.94 18.95 70.42
CA GLN A 106 -77.01 18.30 71.17
C GLN A 106 -76.56 17.88 72.57
N HIS A 107 -75.41 17.20 72.69
CA HIS A 107 -74.86 16.84 74.00
C HIS A 107 -74.59 18.08 74.86
N LYS A 108 -74.08 19.17 74.27
CA LYS A 108 -73.86 20.43 74.99
C LYS A 108 -75.17 21.02 75.51
N VAL A 109 -76.19 21.14 74.66
CA VAL A 109 -77.50 21.69 75.04
C VAL A 109 -78.14 20.85 76.14
N VAL A 110 -78.24 19.53 75.96
CA VAL A 110 -78.86 18.65 76.96
C VAL A 110 -78.08 18.65 78.28
N SER A 111 -76.75 18.78 78.24
CA SER A 111 -75.94 18.90 79.47
C SER A 111 -76.18 20.23 80.18
N GLU A 112 -76.38 21.34 79.46
CA GLU A 112 -76.73 22.64 80.04
C GLU A 112 -78.15 22.61 80.65
N GLU A 113 -79.10 22.00 79.95
CA GLU A 113 -80.47 21.82 80.44
C GLU A 113 -80.51 20.93 81.70
N LEU A 114 -79.71 19.84 81.75
CA LEU A 114 -79.60 18.97 82.93
C LEU A 114 -79.12 19.77 84.15
N GLU A 115 -78.17 20.67 83.95
CA GLU A 115 -77.61 21.47 85.05
C GLU A 115 -78.60 22.54 85.52
N ALA A 116 -79.37 23.12 84.61
CA ALA A 116 -80.50 24.00 84.97
C ALA A 116 -81.59 23.23 85.75
N ALA A 117 -81.95 22.02 85.32
CA ALA A 117 -82.93 21.18 86.02
C ALA A 117 -82.44 20.76 87.42
N ARG A 118 -81.15 20.46 87.57
CA ARG A 118 -80.53 20.20 88.88
C ARG A 118 -80.59 21.41 89.80
N GLN A 119 -80.28 22.60 89.28
CA GLN A 119 -80.38 23.84 90.08
C GLN A 119 -81.82 24.09 90.55
N LYS A 120 -82.81 23.89 89.68
CA LYS A 120 -84.24 23.99 90.03
C LYS A 120 -84.66 22.96 91.09
N LEU A 121 -84.12 21.74 91.01
CA LEU A 121 -84.38 20.70 92.00
C LEU A 121 -83.82 21.08 93.38
N VAL A 122 -82.61 21.66 93.41
CA VAL A 122 -81.98 22.16 94.63
C VAL A 122 -82.80 23.31 95.24
N SER A 123 -83.31 24.24 94.43
CA SER A 123 -84.14 25.34 94.94
C SER A 123 -85.48 24.83 95.50
N LEU A 124 -86.15 23.91 94.80
CA LEU A 124 -87.40 23.30 95.27
C LEU A 124 -87.19 22.48 96.56
N SER A 125 -86.05 21.79 96.68
CA SER A 125 -85.66 21.10 97.93
C SER A 125 -85.55 22.08 99.09
N ALA A 126 -84.86 23.21 98.89
CA ALA A 126 -84.69 24.24 99.92
C ALA A 126 -86.02 24.92 100.28
N GLU A 127 -86.89 25.18 99.30
CA GLU A 127 -88.24 25.73 99.53
C GLU A 127 -89.11 24.75 100.33
N ARG A 128 -89.07 23.45 100.01
CA ARG A 128 -89.76 22.42 100.79
C ARG A 128 -89.28 22.41 102.24
N GLU A 129 -87.98 22.39 102.48
CA GLU A 129 -87.41 22.42 103.83
C GLU A 129 -87.86 23.66 104.62
N ALA A 130 -87.86 24.84 103.97
CA ALA A 130 -88.33 26.08 104.58
C ALA A 130 -89.83 26.04 104.92
N GLN A 131 -90.67 25.53 104.02
CA GLN A 131 -92.11 25.38 104.24
C GLN A 131 -92.40 24.34 105.33
N THR A 132 -91.68 23.22 105.37
CA THR A 132 -91.80 22.20 106.44
C THR A 132 -91.49 22.83 107.81
N ALA A 133 -90.39 23.58 107.92
CA ALA A 133 -90.03 24.27 109.16
C ALA A 133 -91.09 25.30 109.59
N GLN A 134 -91.70 26.04 108.64
CA GLN A 134 -92.83 26.93 108.96
C GLN A 134 -94.05 26.15 109.44
N LEU A 135 -94.37 25.01 108.83
CA LEU A 135 -95.49 24.16 109.21
C LEU A 135 -95.33 23.66 110.66
N GLU A 136 -94.13 23.24 111.05
CA GLU A 136 -93.80 22.85 112.43
C GLU A 136 -94.01 24.02 113.41
N GLN A 137 -93.57 25.24 113.07
CA GLN A 137 -93.79 26.43 113.89
C GLN A 137 -95.29 26.76 114.06
N PHE A 138 -96.07 26.67 112.97
CA PHE A 138 -97.51 26.91 113.02
C PHE A 138 -98.25 25.82 113.81
N GLN A 139 -97.85 24.56 113.71
CA GLN A 139 -98.38 23.47 114.54
C GLN A 139 -98.12 23.72 116.03
N GLN A 140 -96.90 24.10 116.41
CA GLN A 140 -96.59 24.45 117.81
C GLN A 140 -97.44 25.62 118.31
N LYS A 141 -97.63 26.65 117.48
CA LYS A 141 -98.47 27.82 117.82
C LYS A 141 -99.95 27.46 117.97
N LEU A 142 -100.47 26.56 117.14
CA LEU A 142 -101.83 26.01 117.26
C LEU A 142 -102.00 25.25 118.57
N GLN A 143 -101.03 24.41 118.93
CA GLN A 143 -101.04 23.64 120.17
C GLN A 143 -101.03 24.55 121.42
N GLN A 144 -100.29 25.66 121.38
CA GLN A 144 -100.29 26.69 122.43
C GLN A 144 -101.63 27.45 122.51
N LEU A 145 -102.23 27.82 121.36
CA LEU A 145 -103.52 28.52 121.31
C LEU A 145 -104.70 27.64 121.73
N GLN A 146 -104.65 26.32 121.50
CA GLN A 146 -105.65 25.36 121.98
C GLN A 146 -105.62 25.16 123.51
N GLN A 147 -104.47 25.40 124.15
CA GLN A 147 -104.34 25.35 125.61
C GLN A 147 -104.80 26.66 126.30
N ALA A 148 -104.87 27.77 125.56
CA ALA A 148 -105.36 29.05 126.07
C ALA A 148 -106.91 29.11 126.03
N SER A 149 -107.55 28.88 127.18
CA SER A 149 -109.01 28.79 127.29
C SER A 149 -109.74 30.15 127.25
N ALA A 150 -110.74 30.24 126.37
CA ALA A 150 -111.98 31.03 126.49
C ALA A 150 -111.93 32.58 126.34
N ASP A 151 -111.22 33.11 125.35
CA ASP A 151 -111.34 34.52 124.92
C ASP A 151 -111.80 34.58 123.45
N PRO A 152 -112.88 35.31 123.06
CA PRO A 152 -113.32 35.44 121.67
C PRO A 152 -112.23 35.91 120.69
N ALA A 153 -111.23 36.66 121.18
CA ALA A 153 -110.05 37.05 120.39
C ALA A 153 -109.09 35.88 120.09
N ALA A 154 -108.99 34.90 120.99
CA ALA A 154 -108.21 33.67 120.76
C ALA A 154 -108.89 32.77 119.73
N GLN A 155 -110.22 32.75 119.69
CA GLN A 155 -111.00 31.93 118.76
C GLN A 155 -110.89 32.42 117.30
N GLN A 156 -110.86 33.74 117.07
CA GLN A 156 -110.55 34.30 115.75
C GLN A 156 -109.12 34.01 115.29
N LYS A 157 -108.13 34.13 116.20
CA LYS A 157 -106.73 33.79 115.87
C LYS A 157 -106.56 32.31 115.56
N LEU A 158 -107.30 31.43 116.24
CA LEU A 158 -107.28 29.99 116.01
C LEU A 158 -107.83 29.66 114.61
N GLN A 159 -108.98 30.23 114.21
CA GLN A 159 -109.52 30.07 112.85
C GLN A 159 -108.56 30.61 111.77
N GLN A 160 -107.92 31.76 111.98
CA GLN A 160 -106.93 32.30 111.04
C GLN A 160 -105.69 31.39 110.94
N THR A 161 -105.23 30.83 112.06
CA THR A 161 -104.06 29.93 112.08
C THR A 161 -104.38 28.58 111.42
N GLU A 162 -105.61 28.07 111.58
CA GLU A 162 -106.10 26.87 110.88
C GLU A 162 -106.20 27.09 109.37
N GLN A 163 -106.71 28.25 108.93
CA GLN A 163 -106.76 28.60 107.50
C GLN A 163 -105.35 28.73 106.91
N GLN A 164 -104.43 29.39 107.61
CA GLN A 164 -103.03 29.50 107.18
C GLN A 164 -102.32 28.14 107.15
N LEU A 165 -102.60 27.26 108.11
CA LEU A 165 -102.02 25.91 108.14
C LEU A 165 -102.55 25.05 106.99
N THR A 166 -103.85 25.15 106.66
CA THR A 166 -104.44 24.44 105.52
C THR A 166 -103.84 24.95 104.20
N GLN A 167 -103.63 26.26 104.08
CA GLN A 167 -102.98 26.87 102.91
C GLN A 167 -101.51 26.46 102.77
N LEU A 168 -100.75 26.41 103.88
CA LEU A 168 -99.37 25.91 103.91
C LEU A 168 -99.27 24.42 103.59
N GLN A 169 -100.19 23.59 104.10
CA GLN A 169 -100.26 22.17 103.75
C GLN A 169 -100.51 21.96 102.26
N GLN A 170 -101.39 22.77 101.66
CA GLN A 170 -101.65 22.71 100.23
C GLN A 170 -100.44 23.17 99.41
N GLN A 171 -99.73 24.23 99.86
CA GLN A 171 -98.48 24.69 99.24
C GLN A 171 -97.36 23.64 99.33
N LEU A 172 -97.22 22.97 100.49
CA LEU A 172 -96.25 21.89 100.68
C LEU A 172 -96.54 20.71 99.75
N ALA A 173 -97.81 20.30 99.63
CA ALA A 173 -98.20 19.22 98.74
C ALA A 173 -97.91 19.55 97.26
N SER A 174 -98.13 20.81 96.84
CA SER A 174 -97.72 21.26 95.49
C SER A 174 -96.20 21.29 95.32
N ALA A 175 -95.45 21.76 96.32
CA ALA A 175 -93.99 21.81 96.27
C ALA A 175 -93.37 20.40 96.24
N GLU A 176 -93.97 19.43 96.94
CA GLU A 176 -93.57 18.02 96.90
C GLU A 176 -93.84 17.38 95.53
N ALA A 177 -95.01 17.66 94.93
CA ALA A 177 -95.31 17.20 93.58
C ALA A 177 -94.35 17.79 92.54
N ASP A 178 -94.07 19.10 92.63
CA ASP A 178 -93.12 19.80 91.75
C ASP A 178 -91.68 19.28 91.93
N ALA A 179 -91.27 18.98 93.17
CA ALA A 179 -89.95 18.41 93.47
C ALA A 179 -89.82 16.98 92.92
N GLU A 180 -90.87 16.16 93.03
CA GLU A 180 -90.85 14.79 92.50
C GLU A 180 -90.85 14.77 90.97
N GLN A 181 -91.61 15.67 90.34
CA GLN A 181 -91.56 15.88 88.90
C GLN A 181 -90.16 16.36 88.46
N ALA A 182 -89.55 17.30 89.19
CA ALA A 182 -88.18 17.75 88.91
C ALA A 182 -87.15 16.61 89.06
N LYS A 183 -87.30 15.71 90.05
CA LYS A 183 -86.43 14.52 90.20
C LYS A 183 -86.55 13.61 88.98
N ALA A 184 -87.77 13.34 88.52
CA ALA A 184 -88.00 12.52 87.34
C ALA A 184 -87.35 13.15 86.09
N THR A 185 -87.53 14.46 85.89
CA THR A 185 -86.90 15.20 84.78
C THR A 185 -85.38 15.15 84.85
N VAL A 186 -84.77 15.36 86.02
CA VAL A 186 -83.31 15.25 86.20
C VAL A 186 -82.81 13.84 85.89
N HIS A 187 -83.54 12.80 86.31
CA HIS A 187 -83.16 11.42 86.03
C HIS A 187 -83.23 11.09 84.53
N GLU A 188 -84.32 11.49 83.86
CA GLU A 188 -84.49 11.31 82.42
C GLU A 188 -83.40 12.03 81.62
N MET A 189 -83.14 13.31 81.94
CA MET A 189 -82.07 14.08 81.30
C MET A 189 -80.69 13.48 81.56
N LYS A 190 -80.43 12.92 82.74
CA LYS A 190 -79.17 12.22 83.03
C LYS A 190 -78.97 11.01 82.11
N LEU A 191 -80.06 10.28 81.81
CA LEU A 191 -80.04 9.15 80.89
C LEU A 191 -79.76 9.62 79.46
N VAL A 192 -80.39 10.71 79.01
CA VAL A 192 -80.16 11.31 77.68
C VAL A 192 -78.73 11.85 77.53
N VAL A 193 -78.16 12.49 78.57
CA VAL A 193 -76.74 12.90 78.58
C VAL A 193 -75.83 11.68 78.47
N GLN A 194 -76.14 10.57 79.15
CA GLN A 194 -75.33 9.37 79.07
C GLN A 194 -75.37 8.73 77.68
N GLN A 195 -76.55 8.65 77.05
CA GLN A 195 -76.74 8.13 75.70
C GLN A 195 -76.03 9.00 74.65
N SER A 196 -76.27 10.32 74.68
CA SER A 196 -75.60 11.25 73.77
C SER A 196 -74.08 11.25 73.93
N LYS A 197 -73.56 11.05 75.15
CA LYS A 197 -72.12 10.88 75.41
C LYS A 197 -71.57 9.61 74.77
N THR A 198 -72.29 8.50 74.83
CA THR A 198 -71.87 7.25 74.19
C THR A 198 -71.89 7.34 72.66
N GLU A 199 -72.93 7.95 72.09
CA GLU A 199 -73.04 8.18 70.64
C GLU A 199 -71.92 9.10 70.14
N LEU A 200 -71.67 10.20 70.86
CA LEU A 200 -70.58 11.11 70.55
C LEU A 200 -69.21 10.42 70.58
N LYS A 201 -68.98 9.54 71.56
CA LYS A 201 -67.73 8.79 71.69
C LYS A 201 -67.55 7.84 70.50
N LEU A 202 -68.58 7.09 70.14
CA LEU A 202 -68.56 6.16 69.01
C LEU A 202 -68.29 6.90 67.68
N ALA A 203 -69.01 7.99 67.44
CA ALA A 203 -68.83 8.80 66.23
C ALA A 203 -67.42 9.42 66.16
N THR A 204 -66.85 9.84 67.30
CA THR A 204 -65.48 10.37 67.36
C THR A 204 -64.43 9.28 67.08
N GLU A 205 -64.60 8.07 67.63
CA GLU A 205 -63.71 6.92 67.34
C GLU A 205 -63.77 6.52 65.86
N GLN A 206 -64.97 6.51 65.26
CA GLN A 206 -65.16 6.19 63.86
C GLN A 206 -64.49 7.23 62.94
N GLN A 207 -64.62 8.52 63.25
CA GLN A 207 -63.91 9.59 62.55
C GLN A 207 -62.39 9.42 62.65
N GLN A 208 -61.87 9.12 63.85
CA GLN A 208 -60.44 8.94 64.06
C GLN A 208 -59.89 7.75 63.26
N LYS A 209 -60.66 6.66 63.18
CA LYS A 209 -60.29 5.49 62.38
C LYS A 209 -60.28 5.79 60.87
N GLN A 210 -61.25 6.54 60.37
CA GLN A 210 -61.26 6.98 58.96
C GLN A 210 -60.05 7.87 58.65
N LEU A 211 -59.71 8.83 59.52
CA LEU A 211 -58.54 9.71 59.37
C LEU A 211 -57.23 8.91 59.37
N GLN A 212 -57.11 7.94 60.26
CA GLN A 212 -55.96 7.02 60.30
C GLN A 212 -55.82 6.29 58.96
N GLN A 213 -56.91 5.74 58.44
CA GLN A 213 -56.92 4.99 57.19
C GLN A 213 -56.54 5.86 55.97
N ILE A 214 -56.97 7.12 55.94
CA ILE A 214 -56.58 8.09 54.91
C ILE A 214 -55.07 8.39 55.00
N ASN A 215 -54.55 8.64 56.20
CA ASN A 215 -53.13 8.91 56.41
C ASN A 215 -52.25 7.70 56.03
N ASP A 216 -52.67 6.49 56.40
CA ASP A 216 -51.97 5.25 56.05
C ASP A 216 -51.93 5.06 54.52
N LEU A 217 -53.07 5.23 53.84
CA LEU A 217 -53.15 5.20 52.37
C LEU A 217 -52.24 6.26 51.73
N GLN A 218 -52.24 7.48 52.26
CA GLN A 218 -51.40 8.57 51.74
C GLN A 218 -49.91 8.27 51.91
N ALA A 219 -49.49 7.71 53.04
CA ALA A 219 -48.12 7.31 53.31
C ALA A 219 -47.66 6.17 52.38
N ASP A 220 -48.52 5.17 52.15
CA ASP A 220 -48.26 4.08 51.20
C ASP A 220 -48.05 4.61 49.77
N TYR A 221 -48.87 5.56 49.33
CA TYR A 221 -48.73 6.18 48.02
C TYR A 221 -47.48 7.03 47.89
N GLN A 222 -47.11 7.81 48.91
CA GLN A 222 -45.85 8.56 48.92
C GLN A 222 -44.65 7.62 48.81
N THR A 223 -44.69 6.49 49.50
CA THR A 223 -43.63 5.48 49.45
C THR A 223 -43.54 4.83 48.07
N LYS A 224 -44.68 4.46 47.46
CA LYS A 224 -44.72 3.94 46.08
C LYS A 224 -44.22 4.96 45.06
N LEU A 225 -44.57 6.23 45.21
CA LEU A 225 -44.07 7.32 44.34
C LEU A 225 -42.56 7.44 44.43
N ALA A 226 -42.00 7.50 45.64
CA ALA A 226 -40.56 7.57 45.84
C ALA A 226 -39.82 6.35 45.25
N GLN A 227 -40.38 5.15 45.40
CA GLN A 227 -39.81 3.94 44.80
C GLN A 227 -39.83 3.99 43.26
N LEU A 228 -40.90 4.51 42.65
CA LEU A 228 -40.98 4.64 41.20
C LEU A 228 -40.04 5.72 40.68
N GLU A 229 -39.94 6.88 41.34
CA GLU A 229 -38.97 7.91 41.00
C GLU A 229 -37.54 7.37 41.06
N GLN A 230 -37.24 6.56 42.08
CA GLN A 230 -35.96 5.88 42.19
C GLN A 230 -35.73 4.88 41.04
N GLN A 231 -36.72 4.03 40.71
CA GLN A 231 -36.63 3.10 39.58
C GLN A 231 -36.45 3.84 38.24
N LEU A 232 -37.12 4.97 38.05
CA LEU A 232 -37.01 5.81 36.85
C LEU A 232 -35.61 6.43 36.74
N SER A 233 -35.07 6.90 37.87
CA SER A 233 -33.69 7.41 37.95
C SER A 233 -32.66 6.30 37.65
N GLU A 234 -32.83 5.11 38.23
CA GLU A 234 -31.94 3.97 37.98
C GLU A 234 -32.00 3.50 36.52
N GLN A 235 -33.20 3.45 35.91
CA GLN A 235 -33.34 3.14 34.49
C GLN A 235 -32.75 4.24 33.60
N ALA A 236 -32.90 5.52 33.94
CA ALA A 236 -32.30 6.61 33.20
C ALA A 236 -30.76 6.56 33.25
N ALA A 237 -30.19 6.23 34.42
CA ALA A 237 -28.76 6.03 34.58
C ALA A 237 -28.27 4.80 33.78
N SER A 238 -29.01 3.69 33.82
CA SER A 238 -28.73 2.50 33.02
C SER A 238 -28.78 2.80 31.52
N PHE A 239 -29.78 3.55 31.05
CA PHE A 239 -29.88 4.02 29.67
C PHE A 239 -28.66 4.84 29.26
N ALA A 240 -28.24 5.79 30.10
CA ALA A 240 -27.07 6.63 29.82
C ALA A 240 -25.79 5.79 29.73
N SER A 241 -25.60 4.83 30.64
CA SER A 241 -24.47 3.91 30.62
C SER A 241 -24.47 3.01 29.38
N GLU A 242 -25.62 2.45 29.00
CA GLU A 242 -25.75 1.57 27.84
C GLU A 242 -25.53 2.35 26.52
N LYS A 243 -26.02 3.59 26.45
CA LYS A 243 -25.73 4.50 25.33
C LYS A 243 -24.23 4.80 25.20
N GLN A 244 -23.54 5.00 26.33
CA GLN A 244 -22.09 5.21 26.31
C GLN A 244 -21.34 3.95 25.85
N GLN A 245 -21.71 2.77 26.36
CA GLN A 245 -21.15 1.50 25.90
C GLN A 245 -21.38 1.28 24.41
N PHE A 246 -22.55 1.62 23.89
CA PHE A 246 -22.84 1.53 22.46
C PHE A 246 -21.94 2.46 21.64
N ALA A 247 -21.72 3.70 22.08
CA ALA A 247 -20.82 4.65 21.42
C ALA A 247 -19.36 4.17 21.42
N GLU A 248 -18.90 3.57 22.52
CA GLU A 248 -17.57 2.94 22.62
C GLU A 248 -17.44 1.73 21.68
N LEU A 249 -18.48 0.90 21.58
CA LEU A 249 -18.55 -0.23 20.66
C LEU A 249 -18.56 0.22 19.19
N GLU A 250 -19.28 1.29 18.88
CA GLU A 250 -19.35 1.88 17.54
C GLU A 250 -17.99 2.47 17.14
N ALA A 251 -17.32 3.19 18.04
CA ALA A 251 -15.96 3.68 17.82
C ALA A 251 -14.97 2.53 17.60
N ALA A 252 -14.99 1.50 18.45
CA ALA A 252 -14.14 0.33 18.29
C ALA A 252 -14.43 -0.44 16.99
N SER A 253 -15.69 -0.46 16.53
CA SER A 253 -16.08 -1.05 15.24
C SER A 253 -15.54 -0.24 14.07
N GLN A 254 -15.61 1.10 14.12
CA GLN A 254 -15.02 1.97 13.11
C GLN A 254 -13.50 1.80 13.03
N ASP A 255 -12.79 1.74 14.15
CA ASP A 255 -11.34 1.50 14.19
C ASP A 255 -10.97 0.15 13.55
N LYS A 256 -11.76 -0.90 13.82
CA LYS A 256 -11.59 -2.20 13.15
C LYS A 256 -11.82 -2.11 11.65
N LEU A 257 -12.86 -1.41 11.20
CA LEU A 257 -13.12 -1.21 9.77
C LEU A 257 -12.00 -0.43 9.07
N GLN A 258 -11.47 0.62 9.71
CA GLN A 258 -10.31 1.36 9.19
C GLN A 258 -9.06 0.47 9.11
N THR A 259 -8.84 -0.37 10.12
CA THR A 259 -7.73 -1.34 10.13
C THR A 259 -7.87 -2.34 8.98
N ILE A 260 -9.09 -2.87 8.75
CA ILE A 260 -9.38 -3.76 7.63
C ILE A 260 -9.11 -3.07 6.29
N ALA A 261 -9.58 -1.83 6.12
CA ALA A 261 -9.34 -1.06 4.90
C ALA A 261 -7.83 -0.85 4.64
N ARG A 262 -7.05 -0.58 5.69
CA ARG A 262 -5.59 -0.46 5.60
C ARG A 262 -4.93 -1.78 5.20
N LEU A 263 -5.38 -2.90 5.76
CA LEU A 263 -4.90 -4.24 5.38
C LEU A 263 -5.28 -4.61 3.94
N GLN A 264 -6.48 -4.24 3.47
CA GLN A 264 -6.87 -4.42 2.06
C GLN A 264 -5.94 -3.66 1.12
N GLN A 265 -5.62 -2.42 1.48
CA GLN A 265 -4.67 -1.60 0.72
C GLN A 265 -3.29 -2.27 0.68
N GLU A 266 -2.78 -2.76 1.82
CA GLU A 266 -1.47 -3.43 1.88
C GLU A 266 -1.45 -4.71 1.03
N VAL A 267 -2.52 -5.50 1.02
CA VAL A 267 -2.65 -6.69 0.17
C VAL A 267 -2.65 -6.30 -1.32
N GLN A 268 -3.36 -5.24 -1.70
CA GLN A 268 -3.33 -4.75 -3.10
C GLN A 268 -1.94 -4.25 -3.50
N ASP A 269 -1.28 -3.50 -2.63
CA ASP A 269 0.07 -2.98 -2.88
C ASP A 269 1.09 -4.12 -3.04
N ARG A 270 0.98 -5.18 -2.22
CA ARG A 270 1.78 -6.40 -2.38
C ARG A 270 1.48 -7.11 -3.70
N LYS A 271 0.22 -7.27 -4.08
CA LYS A 271 -0.17 -7.87 -5.36
C LYS A 271 0.40 -7.09 -6.55
N LYS A 272 0.30 -5.76 -6.52
CA LYS A 272 0.86 -4.89 -7.58
C LYS A 272 2.39 -4.98 -7.65
N THR A 273 3.04 -5.08 -6.50
CA THR A 273 4.50 -5.29 -6.42
C THR A 273 4.89 -6.63 -7.04
N GLN A 274 4.11 -7.68 -6.78
CA GLN A 274 4.31 -9.01 -7.35
C GLN A 274 4.12 -9.02 -8.88
N GLU A 275 3.07 -8.36 -9.40
CA GLU A 275 2.84 -8.20 -10.83
C GLU A 275 4.01 -7.48 -11.51
N LEU A 276 4.55 -6.41 -10.89
CA LEU A 276 5.72 -5.69 -11.37
C LEU A 276 6.99 -6.56 -11.37
N GLN A 277 7.22 -7.35 -10.32
CA GLN A 277 8.33 -8.31 -10.29
C GLN A 277 8.20 -9.34 -11.42
N GLN A 278 7.00 -9.88 -11.62
CA GLN A 278 6.75 -10.89 -12.65
C GLN A 278 6.95 -10.32 -14.07
N GLN A 279 6.52 -9.08 -14.32
CA GLN A 279 6.82 -8.37 -15.58
C GLN A 279 8.32 -8.17 -15.78
N LYS A 280 9.06 -7.82 -14.73
CA LYS A 280 10.51 -7.64 -14.80
C LYS A 280 11.24 -8.95 -15.09
N ILE A 281 10.80 -10.05 -14.50
CA ILE A 281 11.33 -11.39 -14.78
C ILE A 281 11.08 -11.77 -16.25
N GLN A 282 9.88 -11.52 -16.78
CA GLN A 282 9.59 -11.75 -18.20
C GLN A 282 10.47 -10.92 -19.13
N GLN A 283 10.68 -9.63 -18.82
CA GLN A 283 11.60 -8.79 -19.58
C GLN A 283 13.03 -9.33 -19.58
N LEU A 284 13.56 -9.70 -18.41
CA LEU A 284 14.91 -10.26 -18.29
C LEU A 284 15.06 -11.58 -19.04
N GLN A 285 14.04 -12.45 -19.01
CA GLN A 285 14.03 -13.69 -19.81
C GLN A 285 14.09 -13.38 -21.32
N GLN A 286 13.33 -12.38 -21.77
CA GLN A 286 13.32 -11.98 -23.19
C GLN A 286 14.65 -11.36 -23.64
N GLU A 287 15.28 -10.54 -22.79
CA GLU A 287 16.62 -9.98 -23.03
C GLU A 287 17.68 -11.09 -23.11
N LEU A 288 17.65 -12.04 -22.17
CA LEU A 288 18.54 -13.21 -22.16
C LEU A 288 18.39 -14.04 -23.44
N GLN A 289 17.16 -14.28 -23.89
CA GLN A 289 16.89 -15.04 -25.11
C GLN A 289 17.42 -14.32 -26.35
N THR A 290 17.18 -13.00 -26.44
CA THR A 290 17.68 -12.18 -27.55
C THR A 290 19.20 -12.14 -27.57
N GLN A 291 19.84 -12.03 -26.40
CA GLN A 291 21.29 -12.06 -26.28
C GLN A 291 21.87 -13.42 -26.69
N ALA A 292 21.21 -14.52 -26.32
CA ALA A 292 21.62 -15.87 -26.72
C ALA A 292 21.51 -16.06 -28.25
N GLU A 293 20.42 -15.61 -28.87
CA GLU A 293 20.24 -15.64 -30.33
C GLU A 293 21.31 -14.79 -31.05
N GLN A 294 21.60 -13.59 -30.54
CA GLN A 294 22.63 -12.72 -31.10
C GLN A 294 24.03 -13.33 -30.97
N GLN A 295 24.31 -13.98 -29.83
CA GLN A 295 25.59 -14.69 -29.63
C GLN A 295 25.72 -15.88 -30.59
N GLN A 296 24.62 -16.60 -30.85
CA GLN A 296 24.59 -17.70 -31.81
C GLN A 296 24.82 -17.21 -33.26
N GLN A 297 24.17 -16.11 -33.66
CA GLN A 297 24.42 -15.48 -34.96
C GLN A 297 25.88 -15.01 -35.10
N ASN A 298 26.45 -14.38 -34.07
CA ASN A 298 27.85 -13.99 -34.09
C ASN A 298 28.80 -15.19 -34.22
N GLN A 299 28.50 -16.32 -33.55
CA GLN A 299 29.28 -17.54 -33.74
C GLN A 299 29.19 -18.08 -35.17
N GLN A 300 28.01 -18.07 -35.79
CA GLN A 300 27.84 -18.49 -37.18
C GLN A 300 28.62 -17.58 -38.14
N LEU A 301 28.54 -16.26 -37.96
CA LEU A 301 29.30 -15.29 -38.76
C LEU A 301 30.81 -15.53 -38.63
N LEU A 302 31.29 -15.77 -37.41
CA LEU A 302 32.71 -16.03 -37.16
C LEU A 302 33.17 -17.35 -37.80
N GLN A 303 32.33 -18.39 -37.76
CA GLN A 303 32.60 -19.65 -38.45
C GLN A 303 32.69 -19.44 -39.97
N GLN A 304 31.77 -18.67 -40.53
CA GLN A 304 31.77 -18.36 -41.96
C GLN A 304 33.03 -17.58 -42.36
N GLN A 305 33.41 -16.56 -41.59
CA GLN A 305 34.67 -15.81 -41.83
C GLN A 305 35.92 -16.70 -41.75
N LEU A 306 35.95 -17.66 -40.82
CA LEU A 306 37.05 -18.63 -40.73
C LEU A 306 37.10 -19.57 -41.95
N GLU A 307 35.95 -19.95 -42.48
CA GLU A 307 35.84 -20.81 -43.66
C GLU A 307 36.28 -20.07 -44.92
N ASP A 308 35.84 -18.81 -45.09
CA ASP A 308 36.29 -17.91 -46.16
C ASP A 308 37.82 -17.69 -46.10
N ALA A 309 38.37 -17.42 -44.91
CA ALA A 309 39.80 -17.22 -44.72
C ALA A 309 40.60 -18.50 -45.03
N ARG A 310 40.08 -19.68 -44.68
CA ARG A 310 40.69 -20.98 -45.05
C ARG A 310 40.70 -21.18 -46.56
N GLN A 311 39.63 -20.80 -47.23
CA GLN A 311 39.52 -20.92 -48.68
C GLN A 311 40.51 -20.00 -49.40
N GLN A 312 40.63 -18.74 -48.96
CA GLN A 312 41.65 -17.81 -49.46
C GLN A 312 43.08 -18.32 -49.25
N LEU A 313 43.35 -18.95 -48.10
CA LEU A 313 44.66 -19.54 -47.83
C LEU A 313 44.97 -20.73 -48.75
N ALA A 314 43.97 -21.57 -49.05
CA ALA A 314 44.13 -22.67 -50.00
C ALA A 314 44.41 -22.16 -51.43
N GLU A 315 43.71 -21.13 -51.87
CA GLU A 315 43.96 -20.48 -53.18
C GLU A 315 45.37 -19.89 -53.26
N ALA A 316 45.81 -19.19 -52.21
CA ALA A 316 47.17 -18.63 -52.14
C ALA A 316 48.25 -19.72 -52.17
N GLN A 317 48.04 -20.84 -51.47
CA GLN A 317 48.96 -21.99 -51.55
C GLN A 317 49.02 -22.58 -52.96
N GLN A 318 47.89 -22.66 -53.67
CA GLN A 318 47.84 -23.17 -55.03
C GLN A 318 48.58 -22.26 -56.02
N GLN A 319 48.44 -20.93 -55.87
CA GLN A 319 49.19 -19.95 -56.66
C GLN A 319 50.70 -20.04 -56.39
N LEU A 320 51.10 -20.27 -55.15
CA LEU A 320 52.52 -20.41 -54.78
C LEU A 320 53.14 -21.67 -55.40
N LEU A 321 52.40 -22.79 -55.43
CA LEU A 321 52.81 -24.01 -56.13
C LEU A 321 52.94 -23.82 -57.64
N ALA A 322 52.02 -23.08 -58.25
CA ALA A 322 52.09 -22.74 -59.68
C ALA A 322 53.35 -21.90 -59.99
N MET A 323 53.63 -20.88 -59.18
CA MET A 323 54.84 -20.07 -59.33
C MET A 323 56.13 -20.89 -59.12
N GLN A 324 56.15 -21.82 -58.15
CA GLN A 324 57.30 -22.71 -57.98
C GLN A 324 57.58 -23.55 -59.23
N HIS A 325 56.53 -24.06 -59.88
CA HIS A 325 56.63 -24.79 -61.15
C HIS A 325 57.18 -23.92 -62.29
N GLU A 326 56.75 -22.67 -62.39
CA GLU A 326 57.27 -21.71 -63.38
C GLU A 326 58.75 -21.38 -63.15
N THR A 327 59.18 -21.19 -61.89
CA THR A 327 60.62 -21.04 -61.58
C THR A 327 61.46 -22.28 -61.90
N GLY A 328 60.89 -23.48 -61.76
CA GLY A 328 61.54 -24.72 -62.20
C GLY A 328 61.73 -24.78 -63.72
N GLY A 329 60.76 -24.26 -64.48
CA GLY A 329 60.87 -24.08 -65.93
C GLY A 329 61.97 -23.09 -66.33
N LEU A 330 62.01 -21.92 -65.69
CA LEU A 330 63.02 -20.88 -65.95
C LEU A 330 64.47 -21.34 -65.66
N GLY A 331 64.68 -22.17 -64.63
CA GLY A 331 66.00 -22.75 -64.35
C GLY A 331 66.51 -23.66 -65.47
N SER A 332 65.60 -24.40 -66.13
CA SER A 332 65.95 -25.25 -67.26
C SER A 332 66.31 -24.45 -68.52
N GLU A 333 65.66 -23.29 -68.73
CA GLU A 333 65.97 -22.39 -69.84
C GLU A 333 67.31 -21.67 -69.64
N LEU A 334 67.62 -21.26 -68.41
CA LEU A 334 68.93 -20.70 -68.06
C LEU A 334 70.07 -21.69 -68.38
N THR A 335 69.86 -22.97 -68.05
CA THR A 335 70.86 -24.03 -68.30
C THR A 335 71.06 -24.28 -69.80
N LYS A 336 70.00 -24.20 -70.61
CA LYS A 336 70.10 -24.29 -72.08
C LYS A 336 70.85 -23.10 -72.67
N LEU A 337 70.52 -21.88 -72.24
CA LEU A 337 71.16 -20.66 -72.74
C LEU A 337 72.67 -20.65 -72.40
N GLN A 338 73.04 -21.17 -71.24
CA GLN A 338 74.44 -21.30 -70.82
C GLN A 338 75.21 -22.30 -71.69
N ALA A 339 74.58 -23.40 -72.13
CA ALA A 339 75.17 -24.35 -73.06
C ALA A 339 75.36 -23.78 -74.48
N ASP A 340 74.39 -23.02 -74.98
CA ASP A 340 74.48 -22.35 -76.29
C ASP A 340 75.60 -21.30 -76.31
N TYR A 341 75.80 -20.57 -75.21
CA TYR A 341 76.89 -19.60 -75.08
C TYR A 341 78.28 -20.27 -75.15
N VAL A 342 78.47 -21.42 -74.51
CA VAL A 342 79.73 -22.18 -74.56
C VAL A 342 80.00 -22.66 -75.99
N ASN A 343 79.00 -23.22 -76.66
CA ASN A 343 79.12 -23.70 -78.04
C ASN A 343 79.47 -22.56 -79.04
N LEU A 344 78.87 -21.38 -78.86
CA LEU A 344 79.19 -20.21 -79.67
C LEU A 344 80.63 -19.72 -79.44
N THR A 345 81.11 -19.79 -78.19
CA THR A 345 82.48 -19.42 -77.84
C THR A 345 83.51 -20.35 -78.49
N GLU A 346 83.23 -21.66 -78.53
CA GLU A 346 84.08 -22.65 -79.20
C GLU A 346 84.12 -22.42 -80.73
N GLN A 347 82.99 -22.10 -81.36
CA GLN A 347 82.96 -21.74 -82.80
C GLN A 347 83.77 -20.48 -83.10
N TYR A 348 83.70 -19.46 -82.23
CA TYR A 348 84.48 -18.24 -82.39
C TYR A 348 85.99 -18.51 -82.34
N GLN A 349 86.45 -19.31 -81.36
CA GLN A 349 87.87 -19.70 -81.27
C GLN A 349 88.33 -20.51 -82.49
N HIS A 350 87.50 -21.41 -83.01
CA HIS A 350 87.81 -22.17 -84.22
C HIS A 350 87.97 -21.26 -85.44
N SER A 351 87.08 -20.27 -85.58
CA SER A 351 87.14 -19.26 -86.66
C SER A 351 88.40 -18.39 -86.54
N GLN A 352 88.74 -17.93 -85.34
CA GLN A 352 89.93 -17.12 -85.09
C GLN A 352 91.22 -17.87 -85.44
N THR A 353 91.31 -19.15 -85.08
CA THR A 353 92.46 -20.01 -85.42
C THR A 353 92.60 -20.18 -86.94
N LYS A 354 91.48 -20.28 -87.65
CA LYS A 354 91.46 -20.38 -89.11
C LYS A 354 91.90 -19.07 -89.78
N ALA A 355 91.49 -17.92 -89.23
CA ALA A 355 91.93 -16.60 -89.69
C ALA A 355 93.44 -16.41 -89.54
N GLN A 356 94.01 -16.76 -88.38
CA GLN A 356 95.47 -16.68 -88.15
C GLN A 356 96.25 -17.55 -89.14
N LYS A 357 95.79 -18.78 -89.43
CA LYS A 357 96.44 -19.64 -90.44
C LYS A 357 96.41 -19.03 -91.84
N MET A 358 95.31 -18.38 -92.22
CA MET A 358 95.20 -17.69 -93.51
C MET A 358 96.11 -16.48 -93.58
N GLU A 359 96.24 -15.73 -92.49
CA GLU A 359 97.13 -14.58 -92.39
C GLU A 359 98.61 -14.99 -92.56
N THR A 360 99.05 -16.06 -91.89
CA THR A 360 100.41 -16.59 -92.07
C THR A 360 100.66 -17.09 -93.50
N GLN A 361 99.65 -17.70 -94.15
CA GLN A 361 99.77 -18.12 -95.55
C GLN A 361 99.89 -16.92 -96.50
N LEU A 362 99.19 -15.83 -96.21
CA LEU A 362 99.23 -14.61 -97.01
C LEU A 362 100.58 -13.89 -96.86
N GLU A 363 101.13 -13.83 -95.64
CA GLU A 363 102.47 -13.30 -95.38
C GLU A 363 103.55 -14.13 -96.11
N HIS A 364 103.45 -15.46 -96.08
CA HIS A 364 104.35 -16.32 -96.87
C HIS A 364 104.20 -16.16 -98.39
N ALA A 365 103.03 -15.77 -98.90
CA ALA A 365 102.84 -15.48 -100.33
C ALA A 365 103.43 -14.11 -100.71
N GLN A 366 103.21 -13.08 -99.88
CA GLN A 366 103.78 -11.74 -100.09
C GLN A 366 105.32 -11.76 -100.05
N ASN A 367 105.92 -12.48 -99.10
CA ASN A 367 107.38 -12.62 -99.03
C ASN A 367 107.95 -13.35 -100.26
N ARG A 368 107.22 -14.33 -100.82
CA ARG A 368 107.61 -14.99 -102.07
C ARG A 368 107.51 -14.07 -103.28
N GLN A 369 106.48 -13.23 -103.35
CA GLN A 369 106.34 -12.23 -104.42
C GLN A 369 107.48 -11.20 -104.35
N PHE A 370 107.76 -10.64 -103.17
CA PHE A 370 108.82 -9.67 -102.98
C PHE A 370 110.20 -10.24 -103.36
N ALA A 371 110.49 -11.49 -102.99
CA ALA A 371 111.71 -12.18 -103.40
C ALA A 371 111.81 -12.38 -104.93
N ALA A 372 110.68 -12.68 -105.60
CA ALA A 372 110.64 -12.83 -107.05
C ALA A 372 110.86 -11.48 -107.78
N GLU A 373 110.26 -10.39 -107.30
CA GLU A 373 110.48 -9.04 -107.82
C GLU A 373 111.93 -8.60 -107.68
N GLN A 374 112.54 -8.81 -106.51
CA GLN A 374 113.93 -8.43 -106.28
C GLN A 374 114.90 -9.20 -107.20
N LYS A 375 114.61 -10.48 -107.46
CA LYS A 375 115.38 -11.30 -108.42
C LYS A 375 115.24 -10.78 -109.86
N GLN A 376 114.03 -10.42 -110.27
CA GLN A 376 113.78 -9.86 -111.61
C GLN A 376 114.48 -8.50 -111.81
N GLN A 377 114.52 -7.66 -110.77
CA GLN A 377 115.23 -6.39 -110.80
C GLN A 377 116.75 -6.58 -110.98
N GLN A 378 117.34 -7.52 -110.23
CA GLN A 378 118.78 -7.84 -110.35
C GLN A 378 119.13 -8.40 -111.75
N GLU A 379 118.29 -9.28 -112.31
CA GLU A 379 118.49 -9.80 -113.67
C GLU A 379 118.36 -8.70 -114.75
N ALA A 380 117.43 -7.76 -114.57
CA ALA A 380 117.28 -6.62 -115.47
C ALA A 380 118.48 -5.66 -115.42
N ASP A 381 118.99 -5.36 -114.22
CA ASP A 381 120.16 -4.50 -114.05
C ASP A 381 121.45 -5.17 -114.56
N ALA A 382 121.64 -6.46 -114.32
CA ALA A 382 122.73 -7.25 -114.92
C ALA A 382 122.66 -7.26 -116.46
N SER A 383 121.45 -7.36 -117.02
CA SER A 383 121.23 -7.30 -118.47
C SER A 383 121.53 -5.91 -119.05
N ARG A 384 121.15 -4.83 -118.34
CA ARG A 384 121.45 -3.45 -118.73
C ARG A 384 122.95 -3.17 -118.74
N GLU A 385 123.67 -3.66 -117.74
CA GLU A 385 125.12 -3.49 -117.67
C GLU A 385 125.83 -4.29 -118.77
N LEU A 386 125.37 -5.52 -119.06
CA LEU A 386 125.89 -6.31 -120.18
C LEU A 386 125.70 -5.59 -121.53
N ILE A 387 124.53 -4.99 -121.77
CA ILE A 387 124.26 -4.19 -122.99
C ILE A 387 125.19 -2.98 -123.07
N ARG A 388 125.45 -2.31 -121.93
CA ARG A 388 126.39 -1.18 -121.87
C ARG A 388 127.79 -1.62 -122.25
N THR A 389 128.27 -2.73 -121.70
CA THR A 389 129.60 -3.29 -121.99
C THR A 389 129.74 -3.67 -123.46
N LEU A 390 128.74 -4.36 -124.03
CA LEU A 390 128.72 -4.71 -125.45
C LEU A 390 128.70 -3.49 -126.38
N ARG A 391 128.03 -2.40 -126.00
CA ARG A 391 128.08 -1.13 -126.76
C ARG A 391 129.45 -0.48 -126.72
N LEU A 392 130.12 -0.51 -125.56
CA LEU A 392 131.49 -0.02 -125.40
C LEU A 392 132.47 -0.84 -126.24
N GLU A 393 132.37 -2.18 -126.22
CA GLU A 393 133.17 -3.05 -127.08
C GLU A 393 132.93 -2.77 -128.56
N LEU A 394 131.67 -2.59 -128.98
CA LEU A 394 131.34 -2.28 -130.37
C LEU A 394 131.94 -0.94 -130.83
N GLN A 395 131.87 0.08 -129.97
CA GLN A 395 132.45 1.40 -130.23
C GLN A 395 133.98 1.32 -130.32
N GLN A 396 134.62 0.59 -129.40
CA GLN A 396 136.06 0.38 -129.42
C GLN A 396 136.50 -0.39 -130.67
N GLN A 397 135.72 -1.38 -131.10
CA GLN A 397 136.00 -2.14 -132.32
C GLN A 397 135.86 -1.26 -133.57
N GLN A 398 134.85 -0.37 -133.62
CA GLN A 398 134.70 0.62 -134.69
C GLN A 398 135.86 1.61 -134.75
N GLU A 399 136.30 2.16 -133.61
CA GLU A 399 137.47 3.04 -133.56
C GLU A 399 138.74 2.32 -134.03
N THR A 400 138.93 1.08 -133.58
CA THR A 400 140.08 0.25 -134.01
C THR A 400 140.05 0.01 -135.52
N HIS A 401 138.87 -0.25 -136.09
CA HIS A 401 138.72 -0.44 -137.53
C HIS A 401 138.95 0.85 -138.32
N GLN A 402 138.51 2.00 -137.79
CA GLN A 402 138.70 3.29 -138.41
C GLN A 402 140.18 3.73 -138.38
N GLN A 403 140.88 3.47 -137.28
CA GLN A 403 142.34 3.66 -137.19
C GLN A 403 143.09 2.75 -138.17
N ALA A 404 142.67 1.48 -138.30
CA ALA A 404 143.27 0.56 -139.26
C ALA A 404 143.05 1.04 -140.71
N LEU A 405 141.88 1.59 -141.03
CA LEU A 405 141.59 2.18 -142.34
C LEU A 405 142.46 3.41 -142.61
N GLN A 406 142.59 4.33 -141.65
CA GLN A 406 143.46 5.50 -141.79
C GLN A 406 144.93 5.11 -142.00
N ALA A 407 145.44 4.14 -141.24
CA ALA A 407 146.81 3.65 -141.42
C ALA A 407 147.02 3.00 -142.81
N LEU A 408 145.98 2.36 -143.36
CA LEU A 408 146.00 1.77 -144.69
C LEU A 408 145.95 2.85 -145.77
N GLU A 409 145.13 3.88 -145.58
CA GLU A 409 145.06 5.07 -146.46
C GLU A 409 146.38 5.85 -146.47
N GLU A 410 147.00 6.08 -145.31
CA GLU A 410 148.32 6.72 -145.19
C GLU A 410 149.38 5.91 -145.95
N ARG A 411 149.42 4.59 -145.76
CA ARG A 411 150.33 3.72 -146.51
C ARG A 411 150.05 3.76 -148.00
N MET A 412 148.78 3.75 -148.42
CA MET A 412 148.41 3.80 -149.82
C MET A 412 148.84 5.14 -150.46
N MET A 413 148.67 6.25 -149.73
CA MET A 413 149.15 7.56 -150.14
C MET A 413 150.68 7.59 -150.24
N GLU A 414 151.38 7.00 -149.27
CA GLU A 414 152.84 6.91 -149.26
C GLU A 414 153.36 6.09 -150.46
N TYR A 415 152.71 4.96 -150.77
CA TYR A 415 153.01 4.18 -151.97
C TYR A 415 152.74 4.97 -153.26
N LYS A 416 151.65 5.74 -153.30
CA LYS A 416 151.30 6.57 -154.46
C LYS A 416 152.31 7.71 -154.66
N LEU A 417 152.76 8.36 -153.60
CA LEU A 417 153.82 9.38 -153.61
C LEU A 417 155.17 8.80 -154.05
N LYS A 418 155.55 7.63 -153.53
CA LYS A 418 156.77 6.93 -153.97
C LYS A 418 156.69 6.53 -155.44
N PHE A 419 155.51 6.11 -155.91
CA PHE A 419 155.27 5.78 -157.31
C PHE A 419 155.37 7.03 -158.21
N GLU A 420 154.74 8.15 -157.85
CA GLU A 420 154.85 9.41 -158.61
C GLU A 420 156.29 9.97 -158.61
N TYR A 421 157.01 9.85 -157.48
CA TYR A 421 158.40 10.27 -157.40
C TYR A 421 159.31 9.43 -158.31
N ALA A 422 159.12 8.11 -158.34
CA ALA A 422 159.82 7.23 -159.27
C ALA A 422 159.43 7.53 -160.74
N GLN A 423 158.16 7.82 -161.01
CA GLN A 423 157.69 8.22 -162.34
C GLN A 423 158.24 9.58 -162.79
N LYS A 424 158.61 10.47 -161.87
CA LYS A 424 159.33 11.73 -162.17
C LYS A 424 160.82 11.53 -162.41
N GLN A 425 161.47 10.56 -161.77
CA GLN A 425 162.86 10.19 -162.07
C GLN A 425 163.01 9.65 -163.50
N LEU A 426 161.96 9.00 -164.03
CA LEU A 426 161.84 8.62 -165.45
C LEU A 426 161.84 9.80 -166.45
N LYS A 427 161.91 11.07 -166.02
CA LYS A 427 161.84 12.26 -166.90
C LYS A 427 163.08 13.18 -166.92
N VAL A 428 164.11 12.98 -166.09
CA VAL A 428 165.23 13.95 -165.93
C VAL A 428 166.61 13.42 -166.35
N THR A 429 166.76 12.14 -166.71
CA THR A 429 168.01 11.59 -167.28
C THR A 429 167.78 10.94 -168.65
N GLY A 430 167.12 11.68 -169.53
CA GLY A 430 167.45 11.72 -170.95
C GLY A 430 168.42 12.85 -171.21
#